data_AF-A0A7W7D7Z2-F1
#
_entry.id   AF-A0A7W7D7Z2-F1
#
_cell.length_a   1.000
_cell.length_b   1.000
_cell.length_c   1.000
_cell.angle_alpha   90.00
_cell.angle_beta   90.00
_cell.angle_gamma   90.00
#
_symmetry.space_group_name_H-M   'P 1'
#
loop_
_entity.id
_entity.type
_entity.pdbx_description
1 polymer ?
#
loop_
_entity_poly.entity_id
_entity_poly.type
_entity_poly.pdbx_seq_one_letter_code
_entity_poly.pdbx_strand_id
1 'polypeptide(L)'
;MDADGDLSAREAFEAIGQVRRKVGRSAAWLGWLLIFWGVAAFVFWNAMYFGPELLREIVGVGWMVMTVVSVVYVYMRGVYGKGSSCREQFAVTFSWLAAMFAAGVYADVMPEGPTGWWIPGGVAAALVAAAPVCYVGWRLRPWEGER
;
A
#
# COMPACT_ATOMS: atom_id res chain seq x y z
N MET A 1 29.21 44.27 -4.93
CA MET A 1 29.74 43.16 -5.74
C MET A 1 29.13 41.91 -5.11
N ASP A 2 27.86 41.61 -5.44
CA ASP A 2 26.99 40.65 -4.73
C ASP A 2 26.21 39.72 -5.70
N ALA A 3 26.73 39.52 -6.92
CA ALA A 3 26.03 38.73 -7.95
C ALA A 3 26.19 37.20 -7.78
N ASP A 4 27.22 36.74 -7.05
CA ASP A 4 27.50 35.30 -6.90
C ASP A 4 26.56 34.57 -5.92
N GLY A 5 26.07 35.26 -4.88
CA GLY A 5 25.16 34.67 -3.90
C GLY A 5 23.77 34.36 -4.46
N ASP A 6 23.26 35.27 -5.31
CA ASP A 6 21.89 35.22 -5.82
C ASP A 6 21.72 34.17 -6.95
N LEU A 7 22.77 33.94 -7.75
CA LEU A 7 22.84 32.84 -8.71
C LEU A 7 22.84 31.47 -8.01
N SER A 8 23.61 31.31 -6.93
CA SER A 8 23.67 30.05 -6.17
C SER A 8 22.36 29.72 -5.45
N ALA A 9 21.66 30.74 -4.93
CA ALA A 9 20.37 30.55 -4.26
C ALA A 9 19.29 30.15 -5.25
N ARG A 10 19.26 30.76 -6.44
CA ARG A 10 18.29 30.45 -7.49
C ARG A 10 18.51 29.07 -8.09
N GLU A 11 19.77 28.67 -8.32
CA GLU A 11 20.13 27.29 -8.73
C GLU A 11 19.79 26.26 -7.65
N ALA A 12 20.00 26.59 -6.37
CA ALA A 12 19.60 25.73 -5.25
C ALA A 12 18.07 25.57 -5.19
N PHE A 13 17.30 26.64 -5.38
CA PHE A 13 15.84 26.58 -5.40
C PHE A 13 15.29 25.85 -6.64
N GLU A 14 15.91 25.99 -7.81
CA GLU A 14 15.55 25.19 -8.99
C GLU A 14 15.91 23.72 -8.82
N ALA A 15 17.06 23.40 -8.22
CA ALA A 15 17.44 22.03 -7.88
C ALA A 15 16.46 21.41 -6.86
N ILE A 16 16.09 22.15 -5.82
CA ILE A 16 15.07 21.74 -4.84
C ILE A 16 13.71 21.57 -5.53
N GLY A 17 13.34 22.45 -6.46
CA GLY A 17 12.10 22.37 -7.24
C GLY A 17 12.06 21.15 -8.16
N GLN A 18 13.16 20.82 -8.84
CA GLN A 18 13.28 19.63 -9.67
C GLN A 18 13.28 18.34 -8.84
N VAL A 19 13.97 18.33 -7.70
CA VAL A 19 13.94 17.21 -6.74
C VAL A 19 12.52 17.04 -6.17
N ARG A 20 11.84 18.12 -5.75
CA ARG A 20 10.47 18.09 -5.23
C ARG A 20 9.47 17.57 -6.28
N ARG A 21 9.63 17.93 -7.56
CA ARG A 21 8.81 17.39 -8.66
C ARG A 21 9.09 15.91 -8.96
N LYS A 22 10.36 15.48 -8.94
CA LYS A 22 10.72 14.05 -9.09
C LYS A 22 10.24 13.20 -7.91
N VAL A 23 10.41 13.70 -6.69
CA VAL A 23 9.95 13.04 -5.45
C VAL A 23 8.42 13.00 -5.40
N GLY A 24 7.72 14.08 -5.75
CA GLY A 24 6.25 14.12 -5.79
C GLY A 24 5.63 13.18 -6.83
N ARG A 25 6.24 13.06 -8.02
CA ARG A 25 5.78 12.12 -9.06
C ARG A 25 6.07 10.66 -8.70
N SER A 26 7.17 10.40 -7.99
CA SER A 26 7.51 9.07 -7.47
C SER A 26 6.60 8.66 -6.30
N ALA A 27 6.22 9.60 -5.43
CA ALA A 27 5.32 9.36 -4.30
C ALA A 27 3.88 9.09 -4.74
N ALA A 28 3.38 9.81 -5.75
CA ALA A 28 2.02 9.63 -6.27
C ALA A 28 1.79 8.22 -6.84
N TRP A 29 2.74 7.69 -7.62
CA TRP A 29 2.65 6.32 -8.14
C TRP A 29 2.65 5.27 -7.03
N LEU A 30 3.53 5.42 -6.02
CA LEU A 30 3.58 4.51 -4.88
C LEU A 30 2.27 4.56 -4.07
N GLY A 31 1.70 5.75 -3.92
CA GLY A 31 0.39 5.93 -3.30
C GLY A 31 -0.73 5.17 -4.02
N TRP A 32 -0.75 5.22 -5.35
CA TRP A 32 -1.67 4.42 -6.17
C TRP A 32 -1.44 2.92 -6.04
N LEU A 33 -0.19 2.47 -6.03
CA LEU A 33 0.13 1.05 -5.85
C LEU A 33 -0.39 0.51 -4.51
N LEU A 34 -0.21 1.28 -3.44
CA LEU A 34 -0.65 0.90 -2.09
C LEU A 34 -2.19 0.86 -1.99
N ILE A 35 -2.89 1.81 -2.58
CA ILE A 35 -4.36 1.78 -2.67
C ILE A 35 -4.81 0.55 -3.45
N PHE A 36 -4.18 0.26 -4.60
CA PHE A 36 -4.47 -0.93 -5.39
C PHE A 36 -4.26 -2.21 -4.56
N TRP A 37 -3.17 -2.30 -3.80
CA TRP A 37 -2.90 -3.41 -2.89
C TRP A 37 -3.97 -3.57 -1.81
N GLY A 38 -4.42 -2.47 -1.19
CA GLY A 38 -5.48 -2.53 -0.19
C GLY A 38 -6.82 -2.98 -0.79
N VAL A 39 -7.20 -2.50 -1.97
CA VAL A 39 -8.41 -2.96 -2.67
C VAL A 39 -8.28 -4.44 -3.06
N ALA A 40 -7.13 -4.85 -3.60
CA ALA A 40 -6.86 -6.24 -3.92
C ALA A 40 -6.93 -7.13 -2.67
N ALA A 41 -6.41 -6.66 -1.52
CA ALA A 41 -6.47 -7.38 -0.25
C ALA A 41 -7.91 -7.58 0.21
N PHE A 42 -8.73 -6.53 0.10
CA PHE A 42 -10.15 -6.61 0.43
C PHE A 42 -10.87 -7.64 -0.46
N VAL A 43 -10.66 -7.61 -1.77
CA VAL A 43 -11.26 -8.56 -2.72
C VAL A 43 -10.76 -9.98 -2.43
N PHE A 44 -9.46 -10.15 -2.20
CA PHE A 44 -8.83 -11.41 -1.85
C PHE A 44 -9.50 -12.04 -0.62
N TRP A 45 -9.59 -11.30 0.49
CA TRP A 45 -10.16 -11.83 1.72
C TRP A 45 -11.65 -12.17 1.58
N ASN A 46 -12.43 -11.34 0.89
CA ASN A 46 -13.84 -11.67 0.63
C ASN A 46 -13.99 -12.96 -0.19
N ALA A 47 -13.16 -13.17 -1.20
CA ALA A 47 -13.15 -14.41 -1.97
C ALA A 47 -12.69 -15.61 -1.12
N MET A 48 -11.72 -15.42 -0.22
CA MET A 48 -11.28 -16.48 0.69
C MET A 48 -12.36 -16.87 1.71
N TYR A 49 -13.10 -15.91 2.25
CA TYR A 49 -14.18 -16.20 3.22
C TYR A 49 -15.41 -16.81 2.54
N PHE A 50 -15.86 -16.23 1.42
CA PHE A 50 -17.18 -16.52 0.87
C PHE A 50 -17.15 -17.26 -0.48
N GLY A 51 -15.99 -17.37 -1.10
CA GLY A 51 -15.86 -18.03 -2.40
C GLY A 51 -15.92 -19.55 -2.31
N PRO A 52 -16.41 -20.22 -3.37
CA PRO A 52 -16.26 -21.67 -3.51
C PRO A 52 -14.79 -22.05 -3.61
N GLU A 53 -14.45 -23.32 -3.34
CA GLU A 53 -13.07 -23.82 -3.25
C GLU A 53 -12.21 -23.47 -4.48
N LEU A 54 -12.73 -23.68 -5.69
CA LEU A 54 -12.05 -23.28 -6.94
C LEU A 54 -11.75 -21.78 -7.01
N LEU A 55 -12.65 -20.93 -6.52
CA LEU A 55 -12.40 -19.49 -6.49
C LEU A 55 -11.29 -19.14 -5.49
N ARG A 56 -11.27 -19.81 -4.33
CA ARG A 56 -10.22 -19.63 -3.30
C ARG A 56 -8.86 -20.02 -3.85
N GLU A 57 -8.76 -21.13 -4.58
CA GLU A 57 -7.51 -21.55 -5.24
C GLU A 57 -7.04 -20.53 -6.27
N ILE A 58 -7.91 -20.12 -7.19
CA ILE A 58 -7.59 -19.15 -8.25
C ILE A 58 -7.15 -17.82 -7.64
N VAL A 59 -7.88 -17.33 -6.63
CA VAL A 59 -7.58 -16.07 -5.96
C VAL A 59 -6.31 -16.18 -5.11
N GLY A 60 -6.05 -17.33 -4.49
CA GLY A 60 -4.80 -17.65 -3.80
C GLY A 60 -3.59 -17.54 -4.72
N VAL A 61 -3.64 -18.19 -5.89
CA VAL A 61 -2.58 -18.11 -6.90
C VAL A 61 -2.45 -16.69 -7.44
N GLY A 62 -3.56 -16.03 -7.78
CA GLY A 62 -3.58 -14.67 -8.28
C GLY A 62 -2.96 -13.67 -7.30
N TRP A 63 -3.22 -13.84 -6.00
CA TRP A 63 -2.63 -13.04 -4.95
C TRP A 63 -1.11 -13.22 -4.88
N MET A 64 -0.61 -14.46 -4.89
CA MET A 64 0.84 -14.71 -4.91
C MET A 64 1.52 -14.06 -6.11
N VAL A 65 0.96 -14.24 -7.32
CA VAL A 65 1.49 -13.63 -8.54
C VAL A 65 1.51 -12.11 -8.43
N MET A 66 0.41 -11.50 -7.98
CA MET A 66 0.31 -10.05 -7.80
C MET A 66 1.36 -9.53 -6.81
N THR A 67 1.54 -10.22 -5.68
CA THR A 67 2.55 -9.87 -4.67
C THR A 67 3.96 -9.92 -5.25
N VAL A 68 4.32 -11.02 -5.93
CA VAL A 68 5.65 -11.19 -6.54
C VAL A 68 5.91 -10.12 -7.59
N VAL A 69 4.98 -9.90 -8.52
CA VAL A 69 5.12 -8.88 -9.58
C VAL A 69 5.28 -7.49 -8.97
N SER A 70 4.50 -7.16 -7.94
CA SER A 70 4.57 -5.86 -7.27
C SER A 70 5.90 -5.65 -6.55
N VAL A 71 6.39 -6.66 -5.83
CA VAL A 71 7.69 -6.60 -5.14
C VAL A 71 8.83 -6.42 -6.15
N VAL A 72 8.83 -7.21 -7.22
CA VAL A 72 9.83 -7.10 -8.30
C VAL A 72 9.75 -5.72 -8.96
N TYR A 73 8.54 -5.21 -9.22
CA TYR A 73 8.34 -3.88 -9.80
C TYR A 73 8.86 -2.75 -8.89
N VAL A 74 8.57 -2.82 -7.58
CA VAL A 74 9.05 -1.84 -6.58
C VAL A 74 10.58 -1.90 -6.45
N TYR A 75 11.15 -3.10 -6.46
CA TYR A 75 12.60 -3.32 -6.43
C TYR A 75 13.28 -2.73 -7.67
N MET A 76 12.77 -3.02 -8.87
CA MET A 76 13.28 -2.47 -10.14
C MET A 76 13.22 -0.94 -10.19
N ARG A 77 12.25 -0.33 -9.51
CA ARG A 77 12.08 1.13 -9.43
C ARG A 77 13.00 1.80 -8.41
N GLY A 78 13.76 1.06 -7.61
CA GLY A 78 14.73 1.62 -6.65
C GLY A 78 14.09 2.44 -5.52
N VAL A 79 12.83 2.14 -5.17
CA VAL A 79 12.03 2.91 -4.19
C VAL A 79 12.66 2.90 -2.78
N TYR A 80 13.48 1.90 -2.46
CA TYR A 80 14.26 1.82 -1.21
C TYR A 80 15.51 2.71 -1.23
N GLY A 81 15.38 3.96 -1.69
CA GLY A 81 16.42 4.98 -1.57
C GLY A 81 16.57 5.47 -0.12
N LYS A 82 17.81 5.76 0.30
CA LYS A 82 18.32 6.08 1.65
C LYS A 82 17.61 7.15 2.51
N GLY A 83 16.45 7.70 2.12
CA GLY A 83 15.82 8.86 2.76
C GLY A 83 14.54 8.60 3.55
N SER A 84 13.86 7.47 3.34
CA SER A 84 12.63 7.14 4.09
C SER A 84 12.99 6.49 5.43
N SER A 85 12.51 7.06 6.53
CA SER A 85 12.80 6.60 7.89
C SER A 85 12.36 5.14 8.03
N CYS A 86 13.33 4.25 8.18
CA CYS A 86 13.14 2.79 8.25
C CYS A 86 12.01 2.40 9.21
N ARG A 87 11.86 3.16 10.31
CA ARG A 87 10.82 2.99 11.32
C ARG A 87 9.39 3.11 10.78
N GLU A 88 9.11 4.03 9.86
CA GLU A 88 7.77 4.21 9.28
C GLU A 88 7.41 3.06 8.33
N GLN A 89 8.37 2.64 7.49
CA GLN A 89 8.19 1.48 6.62
C GLN A 89 7.97 0.20 7.42
N PHE A 90 8.71 0.02 8.52
CA PHE A 90 8.50 -1.10 9.44
C PHE A 90 7.14 -1.05 10.12
N ALA A 91 6.68 0.10 10.60
CA ALA A 91 5.37 0.22 11.25
C ALA A 91 4.22 -0.11 10.27
N VAL A 92 4.31 0.35 9.03
CA VAL A 92 3.33 0.04 7.98
C VAL A 92 3.35 -1.44 7.62
N THR A 93 4.53 -2.01 7.39
CA THR A 93 4.68 -3.43 7.06
C THR A 93 4.16 -4.31 8.20
N PHE A 94 4.51 -3.96 9.44
CA PHE A 94 4.10 -4.72 10.62
C PHE A 94 2.59 -4.63 10.86
N SER A 95 1.99 -3.44 10.73
CA SER A 95 0.54 -3.29 10.88
C SER A 95 -0.23 -4.03 9.79
N TRP A 96 0.28 -4.02 8.55
CA TRP A 96 -0.29 -4.81 7.47
C TRP A 96 -0.17 -6.31 7.72
N LEU A 97 1.01 -6.80 8.13
CA LEU A 97 1.21 -8.21 8.48
C LEU A 97 0.32 -8.64 9.66
N ALA A 98 0.19 -7.82 10.70
CA ALA A 98 -0.67 -8.09 11.83
C ALA A 98 -2.15 -8.18 11.41
N ALA A 99 -2.59 -7.30 10.51
CA ALA A 99 -3.95 -7.32 10.00
C ALA A 99 -4.23 -8.53 9.09
N MET A 100 -3.26 -8.92 8.24
CA MET A 100 -3.32 -10.15 7.44
C MET A 100 -3.36 -11.40 8.34
N PHE A 101 -2.57 -11.43 9.41
CA PHE A 101 -2.57 -12.52 10.38
C PHE A 101 -3.91 -12.62 11.10
N ALA A 102 -4.46 -11.50 11.58
CA ALA A 102 -5.78 -11.47 12.22
C ALA A 102 -6.90 -11.96 11.28
N ALA A 103 -6.85 -11.57 10.01
CA ALA A 103 -7.77 -12.06 8.98
C ALA A 103 -7.61 -13.57 8.72
N GLY A 104 -6.38 -14.07 8.70
CA GLY A 104 -6.10 -15.51 8.58
C GLY A 104 -6.64 -16.31 9.77
N VAL A 105 -6.44 -15.83 10.99
CA VAL A 105 -7.00 -16.44 12.21
C VAL A 105 -8.52 -16.41 12.17
N TYR A 106 -9.13 -15.31 11.70
CA TYR A 106 -10.57 -15.23 11.53
C TYR A 106 -11.10 -16.26 10.52
N ALA A 107 -10.39 -16.47 9.40
CA ALA A 107 -10.74 -17.48 8.40
C ALA A 107 -10.72 -18.89 9.00
N ASP A 108 -9.75 -19.19 9.85
CA ASP A 108 -9.55 -20.50 10.47
C ASP A 108 -10.67 -20.86 11.47
N VAL A 109 -11.17 -19.87 12.21
CA VAL A 109 -12.27 -20.07 13.18
C VAL A 109 -13.67 -19.95 12.56
N MET A 110 -13.77 -19.53 11.30
CA MET A 110 -15.04 -19.33 10.61
C MET A 110 -15.65 -20.68 10.23
N PRO A 111 -16.90 -20.97 10.61
CA PRO A 111 -17.54 -22.24 10.30
C PRO A 111 -17.81 -22.39 8.80
N GLU A 112 -17.79 -23.63 8.30
CA GLU A 112 -18.22 -23.97 6.95
C GLU A 112 -19.72 -23.65 6.79
N GLY A 113 -20.07 -22.79 5.83
CA GLY A 113 -21.42 -22.23 5.70
C GLY A 113 -21.72 -21.06 6.66
N PRO A 114 -20.89 -20.00 6.68
CA PRO A 114 -21.02 -18.89 7.62
C PRO A 114 -22.34 -18.14 7.42
N THR A 115 -23.13 -18.03 8.49
CA THR A 115 -24.41 -17.28 8.51
C THR A 115 -24.43 -16.25 9.63
N GLY A 116 -25.32 -15.27 9.54
CA GLY A 116 -25.50 -14.25 10.59
C GLY A 116 -24.28 -13.35 10.73
N TRP A 117 -23.73 -13.26 11.95
CA TRP A 117 -22.65 -12.31 12.30
C TRP A 117 -21.29 -12.61 11.66
N TRP A 118 -21.11 -13.83 11.14
CA TRP A 118 -19.88 -14.23 10.45
C TRP A 118 -19.69 -13.50 9.10
N ILE A 119 -20.78 -13.14 8.43
CA ILE A 119 -20.71 -12.39 7.17
C ILE A 119 -20.20 -10.95 7.38
N PRO A 120 -20.83 -10.11 8.23
CA PRO A 120 -20.30 -8.78 8.51
C PRO A 120 -18.95 -8.84 9.21
N GLY A 121 -18.67 -9.87 10.02
CA GLY A 121 -17.35 -10.09 10.63
C GLY A 121 -16.25 -10.33 9.59
N GLY A 122 -16.50 -11.17 8.58
CA GLY A 122 -15.56 -11.41 7.48
C GLY A 122 -15.30 -10.15 6.66
N VAL A 123 -16.36 -9.37 6.36
CA VAL A 123 -16.20 -8.07 5.68
C VAL A 123 -15.38 -7.10 6.52
N ALA A 124 -15.64 -7.03 7.83
CA ALA A 124 -14.89 -6.18 8.75
C ALA A 124 -13.41 -6.60 8.83
N ALA A 125 -13.13 -7.90 8.91
CA ALA A 125 -11.76 -8.43 8.89
C ALA A 125 -11.03 -8.08 7.59
N ALA A 126 -11.72 -8.20 6.44
CA ALA A 126 -11.17 -7.81 5.14
C ALA A 126 -10.86 -6.30 5.08
N LEU A 127 -11.73 -5.45 5.64
CA LEU A 127 -11.49 -4.00 5.74
C LEU A 127 -10.30 -3.68 6.63
N VAL A 128 -10.17 -4.36 7.78
CA VAL A 128 -9.03 -4.17 8.69
C VAL A 128 -7.72 -4.58 8.02
N ALA A 129 -7.71 -5.66 7.23
CA ALA A 129 -6.54 -6.08 6.45
C ALA A 129 -6.14 -5.05 5.37
N ALA A 130 -7.12 -4.42 4.72
CA ALA A 130 -6.90 -3.45 3.65
C ALA A 130 -6.55 -2.04 4.14
N ALA A 131 -7.10 -1.63 5.30
CA ALA A 131 -7.08 -0.25 5.77
C ALA A 131 -5.66 0.34 5.95
N PRO A 132 -4.66 -0.36 6.54
CA PRO A 132 -3.33 0.20 6.72
C PRO A 132 -2.68 0.61 5.39
N VAL A 133 -2.82 -0.23 4.37
CA VAL A 133 -2.18 -0.01 3.06
C VAL A 133 -2.90 1.12 2.31
N CYS A 134 -4.23 1.13 2.33
CA CYS A 134 -5.03 2.22 1.75
C CYS A 134 -4.74 3.57 2.42
N TYR A 135 -4.65 3.61 3.76
CA TYR A 135 -4.37 4.83 4.51
C TYR A 135 -2.99 5.41 4.15
N VAL A 136 -1.97 4.57 4.09
CA VAL A 136 -0.62 4.98 3.71
C VAL A 136 -0.58 5.43 2.25
N GLY A 137 -1.24 4.70 1.36
CA GLY A 137 -1.34 5.09 -0.04
C GLY A 137 -2.02 6.44 -0.25
N TRP A 138 -3.07 6.71 0.53
CA TRP A 138 -3.74 8.02 0.56
C TRP A 138 -2.81 9.13 1.07
N ARG A 139 -2.09 8.90 2.17
CA ARG A 139 -1.14 9.85 2.76
C ARG A 139 0.02 10.21 1.83
N LEU A 140 0.45 9.28 0.98
CA LEU A 140 1.56 9.47 0.05
C LEU A 140 1.16 10.20 -1.23
N ARG A 141 -0.13 10.46 -1.47
CA ARG A 141 -0.54 11.32 -2.57
C ARG A 141 -0.26 12.78 -2.21
N PRO A 142 0.44 13.53 -3.07
CA PRO A 142 0.46 14.98 -2.94
C PRO A 142 -0.97 15.50 -3.11
N TRP A 143 -1.51 16.19 -2.11
CA TRP A 143 -2.78 16.90 -2.24
C TRP A 143 -2.63 17.93 -3.36
N GLU A 144 -3.45 17.81 -4.41
CA GLU A 144 -3.50 18.77 -5.52
C GLU A 144 -4.11 20.13 -5.14
N GLY A 145 -4.37 20.38 -3.84
CA GLY A 145 -5.01 21.59 -3.31
C GLY A 145 -4.08 22.74 -2.91
N GLU A 146 -2.76 22.60 -3.05
CA GLU A 146 -1.79 23.69 -2.84
C GLU A 146 -0.97 23.95 -4.12
N ARG A 147 -1.67 24.31 -5.20
CA ARG A 147 -1.06 24.99 -6.35
C ARG A 147 -1.69 26.36 -6.54
#